data_AF-A0A963S6R5-F1
#
_entry.id   AF-A0A963S6R5-F1
#
_cell.length_a   1.000
_cell.length_b   1.000
_cell.length_c   1.000
_cell.angle_alpha   90.00
_cell.angle_beta   90.00
_cell.angle_gamma   90.00
#
_symmetry.space_group_name_H-M   'P 1'
#
loop_
_entity.id
_entity.type
_entity.pdbx_description
1 polymer ?
#
loop_
_entity_poly.entity_id
_entity_poly.type
_entity_poly.pdbx_seq_one_letter_code
_entity_poly.pdbx_strand_id
1 'polypeptide(L)'
;MKKSGILTRLACSVSILATPVAAFAQSSEADLEFQGGIQDIVVTARKRQESLQNVPVVATALGNETLERFQVNDLKSVATLVPGLSLGGSILSVGVQASLRGVGTSSLDPGVDSSVALNIDGMALSQGLAFASGMFDLGQIEVL
;
A
#
# COMPACT_ATOMS: atom_id res chain seq x y z
N MET A 1 -84.42 -34.20 3.87
CA MET A 1 -84.43 -35.29 2.86
C MET A 1 -83.51 -34.89 1.70
N LYS A 2 -82.78 -35.87 1.17
CA LYS A 2 -81.65 -35.81 0.23
C LYS A 2 -81.88 -34.98 -1.05
N LYS A 3 -80.79 -34.38 -1.57
CA LYS A 3 -80.18 -34.52 -2.93
C LYS A 3 -79.29 -33.29 -3.21
N SER A 4 -77.95 -33.38 -3.08
CA SER A 4 -76.94 -33.81 -4.08
C SER A 4 -76.70 -32.80 -5.22
N GLY A 5 -75.43 -32.35 -5.36
CA GLY A 5 -74.95 -31.53 -6.48
C GLY A 5 -73.48 -31.13 -6.32
N ILE A 6 -72.57 -32.10 -6.53
CA ILE A 6 -71.11 -31.97 -6.69
C ILE A 6 -70.77 -31.12 -7.93
N LEU A 7 -69.58 -30.47 -7.93
CA LEU A 7 -68.62 -30.23 -9.05
C LEU A 7 -67.73 -29.02 -8.64
N THR A 8 -66.40 -28.95 -8.68
CA THR A 8 -65.29 -29.84 -9.01
C THR A 8 -64.03 -29.15 -8.47
N ARG A 9 -63.17 -29.87 -7.76
CA ARG A 9 -61.85 -29.41 -7.30
C ARG A 9 -60.84 -29.49 -8.45
N LEU A 10 -59.97 -28.50 -8.59
CA LEU A 10 -58.66 -28.70 -9.22
C LEU A 10 -57.60 -27.97 -8.39
N ALA A 11 -56.76 -28.76 -7.73
CA ALA A 11 -55.63 -28.34 -6.92
C ALA A 11 -54.35 -28.53 -7.73
N CYS A 12 -53.47 -27.53 -7.74
CA CYS A 12 -52.06 -27.68 -8.07
C CYS A 12 -51.25 -26.95 -6.99
N SER A 13 -50.80 -27.70 -5.99
CA SER A 13 -49.81 -27.26 -5.02
C SER A 13 -48.43 -27.56 -5.61
N VAL A 14 -47.64 -26.51 -5.88
CA VAL A 14 -46.23 -26.62 -6.28
C VAL A 14 -45.39 -26.51 -5.01
N SER A 15 -44.73 -27.62 -4.64
CA SER A 15 -43.77 -27.68 -3.54
C SER A 15 -42.38 -27.29 -4.06
N ILE A 16 -41.87 -26.14 -3.62
CA ILE A 16 -40.48 -25.71 -3.85
C ILE A 16 -39.58 -26.39 -2.81
N LEU A 17 -38.62 -27.19 -3.29
CA LEU A 17 -37.52 -27.74 -2.49
C LEU A 17 -36.54 -26.62 -2.14
N ALA A 18 -36.33 -26.39 -0.83
CA ALA A 18 -35.29 -25.51 -0.31
C ALA A 18 -33.96 -26.27 -0.17
N THR A 19 -32.97 -25.94 -1.00
CA THR A 19 -31.57 -26.32 -0.78
C THR A 19 -30.87 -25.23 0.05
N PRO A 20 -30.13 -25.57 1.12
CA PRO A 20 -29.33 -24.58 1.85
C PRO A 20 -28.14 -24.14 1.00
N VAL A 21 -28.07 -22.86 0.70
CA VAL A 21 -26.88 -22.23 0.11
C VAL A 21 -25.81 -22.17 1.20
N ALA A 22 -24.64 -22.77 0.95
CA ALA A 22 -23.50 -22.64 1.83
C ALA A 22 -23.04 -21.18 1.85
N ALA A 23 -23.16 -20.54 3.02
CA ALA A 23 -22.62 -19.21 3.25
C ALA A 23 -21.09 -19.30 3.27
N PHE A 24 -20.44 -18.74 2.25
CA PHE A 24 -19.01 -18.45 2.32
C PHE A 24 -18.83 -17.39 3.41
N ALA A 25 -17.97 -17.69 4.38
CA ALA A 25 -17.55 -16.75 5.40
C ALA A 25 -16.95 -15.52 4.69
N GLN A 26 -17.69 -14.40 4.75
CA GLN A 26 -17.16 -13.10 4.40
C GLN A 26 -16.02 -12.83 5.39
N SER A 27 -14.78 -12.92 4.92
CA SER A 27 -13.64 -12.34 5.61
C SER A 27 -13.95 -10.85 5.77
N SER A 28 -14.38 -10.49 6.98
CA SER A 28 -14.55 -9.10 7.40
C SER A 28 -13.26 -8.38 7.08
N GLU A 29 -13.36 -7.33 6.25
CA GLU A 29 -12.35 -6.30 6.18
C GLU A 29 -12.02 -5.90 7.62
N ALA A 30 -10.72 -5.83 7.89
CA ALA A 30 -10.20 -5.51 9.20
C ALA A 30 -10.84 -4.20 9.68
N ASP A 31 -11.73 -4.30 10.66
CA ASP A 31 -12.06 -3.20 11.53
C ASP A 31 -10.75 -2.77 12.18
N LEU A 32 -10.20 -1.65 11.70
CA LEU A 32 -9.15 -0.91 12.36
C LEU A 32 -9.78 -0.29 13.62
N GLU A 33 -10.08 -1.13 14.62
CA GLU A 33 -10.38 -0.67 15.96
C GLU A 33 -9.18 0.14 16.43
N PHE A 34 -9.39 1.44 16.61
CA PHE A 34 -8.48 2.34 17.29
C PHE A 34 -8.39 1.90 18.76
N GLN A 35 -7.56 0.89 19.03
CA GLN A 35 -7.11 0.57 20.37
C GLN A 35 -6.00 1.56 20.73
N GLY A 36 -6.16 2.25 21.86
CA GLY A 36 -5.18 3.22 22.39
C GLY A 36 -3.86 2.58 22.82
N GLY A 37 -3.10 2.10 21.83
CA GLY A 37 -1.76 1.55 21.91
C GLY A 37 -0.86 2.14 20.82
N ILE A 38 0.37 1.65 20.73
CA ILE A 38 1.31 2.01 19.65
C ILE A 38 0.63 1.65 18.33
N GLN A 39 0.41 2.64 17.46
CA GLN A 39 -0.13 2.40 16.12
C GLN A 39 0.77 1.45 15.36
N ASP A 40 0.20 0.34 14.90
CA ASP A 40 0.91 -0.60 14.04
C ASP A 40 1.08 0.02 12.65
N ILE A 41 2.31 0.46 12.38
CA ILE A 41 2.69 0.96 11.06
C ILE A 41 2.91 -0.24 10.15
N VAL A 42 1.98 -0.48 9.22
CA VAL A 42 2.14 -1.49 8.18
C VAL A 42 3.09 -0.96 7.12
N VAL A 43 4.05 -1.79 6.69
CA VAL A 43 5.02 -1.47 5.64
C VAL A 43 5.17 -2.61 4.64
N THR A 44 5.66 -2.30 3.44
CA THR A 44 5.91 -3.25 2.34
C THR A 44 7.41 -3.54 2.19
N ALA A 45 8.11 -3.71 3.32
CA ALA A 45 9.58 -3.81 3.33
C ALA A 45 10.17 -4.95 2.51
N ARG A 46 9.46 -6.08 2.47
CA ARG A 46 9.94 -7.33 1.84
C ARG A 46 8.99 -7.81 0.74
N LYS A 47 8.33 -6.87 0.06
CA LYS A 47 7.24 -7.14 -0.89
C LYS A 47 6.06 -7.90 -0.24
N ARG A 48 5.91 -7.77 1.07
CA ARG A 48 4.78 -8.26 1.87
C ARG A 48 4.44 -7.19 2.90
N GLN A 49 3.16 -7.08 3.21
CA GLN A 49 2.66 -6.20 4.26
C GLN A 49 2.94 -6.84 5.63
N GLU A 50 3.67 -6.14 6.48
CA GLU A 50 4.00 -6.55 7.84
C GLU A 50 4.12 -5.32 8.75
N SER A 51 3.91 -5.48 10.06
CA SER A 51 4.14 -4.39 11.02
C SER A 51 5.62 -4.03 11.04
N LEU A 52 5.93 -2.74 11.03
CA LEU A 52 7.29 -2.17 11.11
C LEU A 52 8.09 -2.76 12.28
N GLN A 53 7.41 -3.15 13.36
CA GLN A 53 8.02 -3.75 14.54
C GLN A 53 8.56 -5.18 14.30
N ASN A 54 8.04 -5.88 13.30
CA ASN A 54 8.40 -7.26 12.97
C ASN A 54 9.41 -7.36 11.82
N VAL A 55 9.70 -6.24 11.15
CA VAL A 55 10.61 -6.20 10.01
C VAL A 55 12.06 -6.35 10.48
N PRO A 56 12.81 -7.38 10.03
CA PRO A 56 14.19 -7.62 10.46
C PRO A 56 15.21 -6.78 9.67
N VAL A 57 14.83 -5.56 9.24
CA VAL A 57 15.71 -4.60 8.57
C VAL A 57 15.50 -3.22 9.15
N VAL A 58 16.53 -2.38 9.11
CA VAL A 58 16.40 -0.96 9.50
C VAL A 58 15.51 -0.27 8.47
N ALA A 59 14.35 0.18 8.94
CA ALA A 59 13.30 0.79 8.14
C ALA A 59 12.87 2.11 8.77
N THR A 60 12.57 3.10 7.95
CA THR A 60 11.89 4.34 8.38
C THR A 60 10.61 4.47 7.58
N ALA A 61 9.49 4.69 8.26
CA ALA A 61 8.19 4.87 7.63
C ALA A 61 7.63 6.24 8.01
N LEU A 62 7.25 7.02 7.01
CA LEU A 62 6.60 8.31 7.15
C LEU A 62 5.14 8.14 6.70
N GLY A 63 4.21 8.12 7.65
CA GLY A 63 2.78 8.07 7.35
C GLY A 63 2.21 9.44 6.98
N ASN A 64 0.98 9.46 6.47
CA ASN A 64 0.34 10.68 5.97
C ASN A 64 0.36 11.86 6.97
N GLU A 65 0.06 11.63 8.26
CA GLU A 65 0.09 12.70 9.27
C GLU A 65 1.48 13.37 9.37
N THR A 66 2.56 12.59 9.22
CA THR A 66 3.93 13.13 9.22
C THR A 66 4.22 13.90 7.94
N LEU A 67 3.79 13.38 6.79
CA LEU A 67 3.97 14.06 5.50
C LEU A 67 3.24 15.41 5.47
N GLU A 68 2.00 15.47 5.97
CA GLU A 68 1.21 16.69 6.09
C GLU A 68 1.83 17.68 7.09
N ARG A 69 2.19 17.21 8.30
CA ARG A 69 2.75 18.04 9.36
C ARG A 69 4.06 18.72 8.95
N PHE A 70 4.93 17.98 8.25
CA PHE A 70 6.22 18.48 7.79
C PHE A 70 6.18 19.05 6.36
N GLN A 71 4.99 19.10 5.72
CA GLN A 71 4.80 19.61 4.35
C GLN A 71 5.80 18.97 3.36
N VAL A 72 5.93 17.64 3.44
CA VAL A 72 6.85 16.87 2.61
C VAL A 72 6.34 16.82 1.18
N ASN A 73 6.81 17.74 0.34
CA ASN A 73 6.38 17.90 -1.05
C ASN A 73 7.39 17.36 -2.07
N ASP A 74 8.60 17.01 -1.64
CA ASP A 74 9.65 16.47 -2.49
C ASP A 74 10.51 15.44 -1.76
N LEU A 75 11.26 14.64 -2.55
CA LEU A 75 12.13 13.60 -1.99
C LEU A 75 13.27 14.21 -1.16
N LYS A 76 13.68 15.45 -1.45
CA LYS A 76 14.72 16.14 -0.66
C LYS A 76 14.25 16.38 0.77
N SER A 77 12.98 16.72 0.97
CA SER A 77 12.37 16.87 2.28
C SER A 77 12.36 15.55 3.04
N VAL A 78 12.12 14.43 2.36
CA VAL A 78 12.23 13.08 2.96
C VAL A 78 13.64 12.83 3.48
N ALA A 79 14.68 13.18 2.72
CA ALA A 79 16.07 13.03 3.15
C ALA A 79 16.43 13.86 4.41
N THR A 80 15.65 14.88 4.76
CA THR A 80 15.84 15.63 6.02
C THR A 80 15.27 14.90 7.24
N LEU A 81 14.28 14.04 7.03
CA LEU A 81 13.59 13.28 8.08
C LEU A 81 14.15 11.87 8.27
N VAL A 82 14.80 11.32 7.24
CA VAL A 82 15.29 9.94 7.23
C VAL A 82 16.81 9.90 7.42
N PRO A 83 17.31 9.38 8.55
CA PRO A 83 18.74 9.26 8.79
C PRO A 83 19.43 8.35 7.76
N GLY A 84 20.58 8.79 7.27
CA GLY A 84 21.37 8.03 6.32
C GLY A 84 20.85 8.07 4.87
N LEU A 85 19.68 8.66 4.60
CA LEU A 85 19.27 8.98 3.24
C LEU A 85 19.90 10.32 2.84
N SER A 86 20.56 10.36 1.68
CA SER A 86 21.07 11.59 1.10
C SER A 86 20.75 11.63 -0.39
N LEU A 87 20.16 12.75 -0.81
CA LEU A 87 19.81 13.02 -2.20
C LEU A 87 20.61 14.24 -2.67
N GLY A 88 21.60 14.00 -3.51
CA GLY A 88 22.39 15.03 -4.17
C GLY A 88 21.84 15.38 -5.55
N GLY A 89 22.02 16.63 -5.97
CA GLY A 89 21.83 16.98 -7.38
C GLY A 89 22.95 16.38 -8.23
N SER A 90 22.64 15.98 -9.47
CA SER A 90 23.69 15.79 -10.48
C SER A 90 24.34 17.14 -10.80
N ILE A 91 25.65 17.16 -11.08
CA ILE A 91 26.38 18.36 -11.51
C ILE A 91 25.75 18.99 -12.76
N LEU A 92 25.11 18.17 -13.60
CA LEU A 92 24.43 18.61 -14.81
C LEU A 92 22.98 19.07 -14.55
N SER A 93 22.52 19.07 -13.29
CA SER A 93 21.10 19.27 -12.90
C SER A 93 20.11 18.32 -13.58
N VAL A 94 20.60 17.22 -14.17
CA VAL A 94 19.78 16.17 -14.78
C VAL A 94 19.84 14.94 -13.88
N GLY A 95 18.70 14.59 -13.27
CA GLY A 95 18.58 13.47 -12.35
C GLY A 95 19.08 13.76 -10.92
N VAL A 96 18.79 12.82 -10.02
CA VAL A 96 19.19 12.87 -8.60
C VAL A 96 20.14 11.71 -8.31
N GLN A 97 21.21 11.99 -7.57
CA GLN A 97 22.09 10.96 -7.00
C GLN A 97 21.60 10.61 -5.60
N ALA A 98 21.05 9.42 -5.46
CA ALA A 98 20.63 8.90 -4.16
C ALA A 98 21.73 8.06 -3.52
N SER A 99 21.91 8.24 -2.22
CA SER A 99 22.70 7.34 -1.39
C SER A 99 21.95 7.04 -0.10
N LEU A 100 22.05 5.80 0.35
CA LEU A 100 21.43 5.32 1.57
C LEU A 100 22.47 4.60 2.41
N ARG A 101 22.68 5.09 3.63
CA ARG A 101 23.64 4.56 4.61
C ARG A 101 25.06 4.47 4.03
N GLY A 102 25.46 5.46 3.22
CA GLY A 102 26.77 5.51 2.55
C GLY A 102 26.88 4.66 1.28
N VAL A 103 25.84 3.92 0.91
CA VAL A 103 25.78 3.18 -0.36
C VAL A 103 25.11 4.06 -1.40
N GLY A 104 25.79 4.34 -2.50
CA GLY A 104 25.27 5.17 -3.57
C GLY A 104 26.07 4.98 -4.85
N THR A 105 25.59 5.61 -5.91
CA THR A 105 26.18 5.53 -7.25
C THR A 105 27.13 6.70 -7.45
N SER A 106 28.35 6.44 -7.91
CA SER A 106 29.35 7.49 -8.17
C SER A 106 29.28 8.06 -9.59
N SER A 107 28.40 7.52 -10.44
CA SER A 107 28.21 7.97 -11.82
C SER A 107 27.27 9.18 -11.87
N LEU A 108 27.63 10.15 -12.71
CA LEU A 108 26.86 11.38 -12.93
C LEU A 108 25.87 11.24 -14.09
N ASP A 109 25.89 10.12 -14.80
CA ASP A 109 24.98 9.83 -15.90
C ASP A 109 23.59 9.45 -15.33
N PRO A 110 22.53 10.21 -15.62
CA PRO A 110 21.20 9.96 -15.07
C PRO A 110 20.51 8.72 -15.66
N GLY A 111 21.04 8.16 -16.75
CA GLY A 111 20.54 6.94 -17.39
C GLY A 111 21.16 5.64 -16.85
N VAL A 112 22.18 5.71 -15.99
CA VAL A 112 22.75 4.52 -15.36
C VAL A 112 21.89 4.03 -14.20
N ASP A 113 22.00 2.74 -13.94
CA ASP A 113 21.32 2.06 -12.83
C ASP A 113 21.93 2.50 -11.50
N SER A 114 21.10 3.00 -10.58
CA SER A 114 21.53 3.46 -9.27
C SER A 114 21.55 2.33 -8.24
N SER A 115 22.49 2.39 -7.29
CA SER A 115 22.56 1.49 -6.13
C SER A 115 21.35 1.60 -5.20
N VAL A 116 20.62 2.72 -5.28
CA VAL A 116 19.37 2.94 -4.56
C VAL A 116 18.25 3.03 -5.58
N ALA A 117 17.20 2.22 -5.40
CA ALA A 117 16.02 2.22 -6.25
C ALA A 117 14.85 2.94 -5.57
N LEU A 118 14.09 3.71 -6.35
CA LEU A 118 12.79 4.24 -5.97
C LEU A 118 11.73 3.18 -6.30
N ASN A 119 10.92 2.79 -5.34
CA ASN A 119 9.82 1.85 -5.57
C ASN A 119 8.49 2.58 -5.42
N ILE A 120 7.66 2.56 -6.46
CA ILE A 120 6.32 3.14 -6.46
C ILE A 120 5.33 1.99 -6.66
N ASP A 121 4.56 1.67 -5.62
CA ASP A 121 3.53 0.63 -5.64
C ASP A 121 4.01 -0.74 -6.18
N GLY A 122 5.27 -1.10 -5.92
CA GLY A 122 5.89 -2.35 -6.35
C GLY A 122 6.64 -2.28 -7.70
N MET A 123 6.61 -1.13 -8.38
CA MET A 123 7.46 -0.85 -9.54
C MET A 123 8.77 -0.20 -9.11
N ALA A 124 9.87 -0.96 -9.25
CA ALA A 124 11.20 -0.46 -8.97
C ALA A 124 11.75 0.34 -10.16
N LEU A 125 12.13 1.58 -9.88
CA LEU A 125 12.79 2.51 -10.77
C LEU A 125 14.15 2.87 -10.18
N SER A 126 15.21 2.52 -10.87
CA SER A 126 16.57 2.70 -10.35
C SER A 126 17.38 3.76 -11.12
N GLN A 127 16.81 4.33 -12.17
CA GLN A 127 17.44 5.43 -12.92
C GLN A 127 17.38 6.73 -12.12
N GLY A 128 18.45 7.53 -12.19
CA GLY A 128 18.53 8.83 -11.50
C GLY A 128 17.42 9.81 -11.91
N LEU A 129 16.87 9.68 -13.13
CA LEU A 129 15.72 10.46 -13.59
C LEU A 129 14.41 10.12 -12.85
N ALA A 130 14.25 8.88 -12.37
CA ALA A 130 13.04 8.48 -11.67
C ALA A 130 12.87 9.24 -10.35
N PHE A 131 13.96 9.57 -9.67
CA PHE A 131 13.94 10.40 -8.47
C PHE A 131 13.55 11.87 -8.74
N ALA A 132 13.51 12.30 -10.01
CA ALA A 132 12.95 13.59 -10.39
C ALA A 132 11.43 13.53 -10.64
N SER A 133 10.81 12.34 -10.61
CA SER A 133 9.36 12.23 -10.64
C SER A 133 8.78 12.85 -9.38
N GLY A 134 7.89 13.82 -9.53
CA GLY A 134 7.22 14.48 -8.41
C GLY A 134 6.43 13.50 -7.56
N MET A 135 6.29 13.84 -6.29
CA MET A 135 5.48 13.11 -5.31
C MET A 135 4.09 13.73 -5.33
N PHE A 136 3.07 12.94 -5.70
CA PHE A 136 1.68 13.38 -5.71
C PHE A 136 0.82 12.30 -5.07
N ASP A 137 -0.09 12.70 -4.20
CA ASP A 137 -1.07 11.81 -3.56
C ASP A 137 -0.44 10.59 -2.88
N LEU A 138 0.46 10.83 -1.93
CA LEU A 138 1.17 9.77 -1.21
C LEU A 138 0.43 9.39 0.08
N GLY A 139 0.17 8.10 0.27
CA GLY A 139 -0.34 7.59 1.54
C GLY A 139 0.76 7.39 2.60
N GLN A 140 1.93 6.91 2.17
CA GLN A 140 3.06 6.58 3.05
C GLN A 140 4.37 6.54 2.25
N ILE A 141 5.48 6.83 2.92
CA ILE A 141 6.83 6.65 2.37
C ILE A 141 7.59 5.69 3.26
N GLU A 142 8.25 4.73 2.66
CA GLU A 142 9.10 3.75 3.34
C GLU A 142 10.54 3.85 2.81
N VAL A 143 11.52 3.84 3.71
CA VAL A 143 12.96 3.84 3.36
C VAL A 143 13.64 2.65 4.04
N LEU A 144 14.31 1.82 3.22
CA LEU A 144 14.73 0.46 3.53
C LEU A 144 16.10 0.14 2.92
#